data_AF-W2KVB4-F1
#
_entry.id   AF-W2KVB4-F1
#
_cell.length_a   1.000
_cell.length_b   1.000
_cell.length_c   1.000
_cell.angle_alpha   90.00
_cell.angle_beta   90.00
_cell.angle_gamma   90.00
#
_symmetry.space_group_name_H-M   'P 1'
#
loop_
_entity.id
_entity.type
_entity.pdbx_description
1 polymer ?
#
loop_
_entity_poly.entity_id
_entity_poly.type
_entity_poly.pdbx_seq_one_letter_code
_entity_poly.pdbx_strand_id
1 'polypeptide(L)'
;MEETTVPKTFGELLEALNEQQVNFQAIMQQQLAMSEARLDALATKPASARKAQPPTYQGKLSEDLELWFFTIDHYYADYHPQMVEDSSLFVTMISCHLRVTPMSWFRQFSSECDSSGRTKSWAFLQGINAPALFTS
;
A
#
# COMPACT_ATOMS: atom_id res chain seq x y z
N MET A 1 -0.53 14.99 -48.64
CA MET A 1 -1.79 15.60 -49.09
C MET A 1 -2.88 14.74 -48.49
N GLU A 2 -3.50 15.17 -47.40
CA GLU A 2 -4.75 14.55 -46.95
C GLU A 2 -5.82 14.94 -47.98
N GLU A 3 -6.19 13.96 -48.80
CA GLU A 3 -7.29 14.09 -49.74
C GLU A 3 -8.58 14.14 -48.93
N THR A 4 -9.02 15.34 -48.59
CA THR A 4 -10.37 15.57 -48.05
C THR A 4 -11.34 15.40 -49.21
N THR A 5 -11.75 14.15 -49.46
CA THR A 5 -12.81 13.80 -50.38
C THR A 5 -14.11 14.42 -49.89
N VAL A 6 -14.44 15.58 -50.46
CA VAL A 6 -15.77 16.18 -50.28
C VAL A 6 -16.81 15.20 -50.83
N PRO A 7 -17.78 14.75 -50.01
CA PRO A 7 -18.79 13.79 -50.45
C PRO A 7 -19.58 14.38 -51.63
N LYS A 8 -19.63 13.65 -52.76
CA LYS A 8 -20.23 14.12 -54.02
C LYS A 8 -21.71 13.77 -54.13
N THR A 9 -22.18 12.85 -53.30
CA THR A 9 -23.57 12.37 -53.30
C THR A 9 -24.18 12.39 -51.89
N PHE A 10 -25.51 12.48 -51.81
CA PHE A 10 -26.25 12.50 -50.54
C PHE A 10 -26.01 11.22 -49.70
N GLY A 11 -25.79 10.08 -50.36
CA GLY A 11 -25.44 8.81 -49.70
C GLY A 11 -24.07 8.87 -49.02
N GLU A 12 -23.03 9.32 -49.72
CA GLU A 12 -21.68 9.51 -49.15
C GLU A 12 -21.69 10.53 -47.99
N LEU A 13 -22.57 11.53 -48.06
CA LEU A 13 -22.72 12.55 -47.01
C LEU A 13 -23.34 11.97 -45.73
N LEU A 14 -24.32 11.08 -45.86
CA LEU A 14 -24.90 10.35 -44.73
C LEU A 14 -23.90 9.36 -44.11
N GLU A 15 -23.10 8.71 -44.95
CA GLU A 15 -22.07 7.76 -44.52
C GLU A 15 -20.94 8.50 -43.78
N ALA A 16 -20.47 9.63 -44.30
CA ALA A 16 -19.49 10.48 -43.65
C ALA A 16 -19.99 11.03 -42.29
N LEU A 17 -21.27 11.40 -42.19
CA LEU A 17 -21.86 11.83 -40.91
C LEU A 17 -21.92 10.68 -39.90
N ASN A 18 -22.28 9.48 -40.35
CA ASN A 18 -22.33 8.30 -39.50
C ASN A 18 -20.92 7.90 -39.01
N GLU A 19 -19.93 7.90 -39.91
CA GLU A 19 -18.52 7.67 -39.56
C GLU A 19 -18.00 8.72 -38.57
N GLN A 20 -18.31 10.00 -38.81
CA GLN A 20 -17.93 11.08 -37.91
C GLN A 20 -18.52 10.88 -36.50
N GLN A 21 -19.79 10.46 -36.41
CA GLN A 21 -20.46 10.19 -35.14
C GLN A 21 -19.83 9.00 -34.39
N VAL A 22 -19.55 7.90 -35.11
CA VAL A 22 -18.92 6.69 -34.54
C VAL A 22 -17.49 6.99 -34.07
N ASN A 23 -16.73 7.74 -34.87
CA ASN A 23 -15.36 8.11 -34.52
C ASN A 23 -15.32 8.99 -33.26
N PHE A 24 -16.25 9.93 -33.13
CA PHE A 24 -16.37 10.76 -31.92
C PHE A 24 -16.71 9.93 -30.68
N GLN A 25 -17.60 8.93 -30.80
CA GLN A 25 -17.90 8.01 -29.71
C GLN A 25 -16.69 7.15 -29.32
N ALA A 26 -15.93 6.65 -30.30
CA ALA A 26 -14.73 5.86 -30.06
C ALA A 26 -13.66 6.67 -29.30
N ILE A 27 -13.42 7.92 -29.73
CA ILE A 27 -12.47 8.83 -29.06
C ILE A 27 -12.90 9.10 -27.62
N MET A 28 -14.19 9.36 -27.37
CA MET A 28 -14.72 9.58 -26.02
C MET A 28 -14.52 8.38 -25.10
N GLN A 29 -14.85 7.17 -25.58
CA GLN A 29 -14.64 5.94 -24.80
C GLN A 29 -13.17 5.71 -24.51
N GLN A 30 -12.29 5.96 -25.49
CA GLN A 30 -10.85 5.79 -25.30
C GLN A 30 -10.27 6.79 -24.30
N GLN A 31 -10.72 8.05 -24.32
CA GLN A 31 -10.33 9.03 -23.30
C GLN A 31 -10.82 8.64 -21.90
N LEU A 32 -12.04 8.13 -21.78
CA LEU A 32 -12.58 7.67 -20.50
C LEU A 32 -11.75 6.51 -19.94
N ALA A 33 -11.51 5.48 -20.74
CA ALA A 33 -10.72 4.31 -20.35
C ALA A 33 -9.27 4.68 -19.99
N MET A 34 -8.64 5.59 -20.75
CA MET A 34 -7.31 6.11 -20.40
C MET A 34 -7.34 6.90 -19.10
N SER A 35 -8.40 7.66 -18.83
CA SER A 35 -8.53 8.41 -17.57
C SER A 35 -8.70 7.46 -16.39
N GLU A 36 -9.55 6.44 -16.52
CA GLU A 36 -9.77 5.42 -15.49
C GLU A 36 -8.47 4.68 -15.19
N ALA A 37 -7.74 4.22 -16.22
CA ALA A 37 -6.45 3.55 -16.03
C ALA A 37 -5.41 4.46 -15.35
N ARG A 38 -5.41 5.77 -15.64
CA ARG A 38 -4.54 6.75 -14.97
C ARG A 38 -4.93 6.98 -13.52
N LEU A 39 -6.22 7.02 -13.21
CA LEU A 39 -6.72 7.16 -11.83
C LEU A 39 -6.39 5.92 -11.02
N ASP A 40 -6.58 4.72 -11.58
CA ASP A 40 -6.25 3.46 -10.94
C ASP A 40 -4.74 3.33 -10.69
N ALA A 41 -3.91 3.76 -11.66
CA ALA A 41 -2.46 3.84 -11.49
C ALA A 41 -2.02 4.86 -10.43
N LEU A 42 -2.79 5.93 -10.19
CA LEU A 42 -2.52 6.89 -9.12
C LEU A 42 -3.02 6.39 -7.76
N ALA A 43 -4.13 5.65 -7.73
CA ALA A 43 -4.67 5.03 -6.51
C ALA A 43 -3.81 3.87 -6.01
N THR A 44 -3.21 3.10 -6.93
CA THR A 44 -2.28 2.01 -6.60
C THR A 44 -0.87 2.50 -6.25
N LYS A 45 -0.56 3.77 -6.52
CA LYS A 45 0.73 4.34 -6.15
C LYS A 45 0.70 4.71 -4.66
N PRO A 46 1.52 4.07 -3.80
CA PRO A 46 1.59 4.46 -2.40
C PRO A 46 1.94 5.95 -2.32
N ALA A 47 1.24 6.67 -1.45
CA ALA A 47 1.43 8.10 -1.25
C ALA A 47 2.93 8.41 -1.12
N SER A 48 3.38 9.41 -1.87
CA SER A 48 4.76 9.85 -2.02
C SER A 48 5.61 9.65 -0.76
N ALA A 49 6.73 8.94 -0.92
CA ALA A 49 7.83 8.74 0.03
C ALA A 49 7.80 9.69 1.23
N ARG A 50 7.43 9.15 2.40
CA ARG A 50 7.53 9.83 3.69
C ARG A 50 8.94 10.39 3.83
N LYS A 51 9.05 11.73 3.92
CA LYS A 51 10.35 12.42 4.06
C LYS A 51 11.04 12.13 5.40
N ALA A 52 10.29 11.63 6.39
CA ALA A 52 10.81 11.21 7.68
C ALA A 52 11.14 9.72 7.66
N GLN A 53 12.23 9.31 8.31
CA GLN A 53 12.51 7.90 8.54
C GLN A 53 11.51 7.31 9.53
N PRO A 54 11.20 6.01 9.42
CA PRO A 54 10.39 5.31 10.42
C PRO A 54 11.07 5.37 11.80
N PRO A 55 10.28 5.49 12.89
CA PRO A 55 10.82 5.56 14.24
C PRO A 55 11.51 4.25 14.62
N THR A 56 12.72 4.35 15.17
CA THR A 56 13.47 3.20 15.68
C THR A 56 13.22 3.02 17.17
N TYR A 57 13.03 1.78 17.64
CA TYR A 57 12.92 1.48 19.07
C TYR A 57 14.25 0.94 19.61
N GLN A 58 14.80 1.58 20.64
CA GLN A 58 16.07 1.20 21.25
C GLN A 58 15.89 0.25 22.43
N GLY A 59 14.70 0.24 23.06
CA GLY A 59 14.43 -0.54 24.27
C GLY A 59 15.01 0.11 25.52
N LYS A 60 15.16 1.44 25.54
CA LYS A 60 15.58 2.18 26.73
C LYS A 60 14.41 2.36 27.68
N LEU A 61 14.67 2.40 28.99
CA LEU A 61 13.63 2.66 30.01
C LEU A 61 12.92 4.02 29.85
N SER A 62 13.54 4.97 29.16
CA SER A 62 12.95 6.27 28.84
C SER A 62 12.04 6.24 27.61
N GLU A 63 12.10 5.17 26.81
CA GLU A 63 11.26 5.01 25.64
C GLU A 63 9.97 4.28 26.02
N ASP A 64 8.87 4.74 25.46
CA ASP A 64 7.56 4.14 25.63
C ASP A 64 7.28 3.21 24.43
N LEU A 65 7.06 1.93 24.71
CA LEU A 65 6.78 0.91 23.70
C LEU A 65 5.41 1.12 23.04
N GLU A 66 4.39 1.48 23.82
CA GLU A 66 3.04 1.75 23.32
C GLU A 66 3.07 2.96 22.39
N LEU A 67 3.81 4.00 22.77
CA LEU A 67 4.03 5.16 21.91
C LEU A 67 4.77 4.79 20.63
N TRP A 68 5.75 3.88 20.69
CA TRP A 68 6.43 3.40 19.49
C TRP A 68 5.47 2.63 18.57
N PHE A 69 4.65 1.73 19.10
CA PHE A 69 3.61 1.04 18.33
C PHE A 69 2.65 2.03 17.66
N PHE A 70 2.14 3.01 18.42
CA PHE A 70 1.28 4.07 17.88
C PHE A 70 1.96 4.87 16.75
N THR A 71 3.25 5.18 16.91
CA THR A 71 3.99 5.93 15.89
C THR A 71 4.24 5.08 14.65
N ILE A 72 4.46 3.76 14.80
CA ILE A 72 4.54 2.82 13.67
C ILE A 72 3.20 2.69 12.96
N ASP A 73 2.09 2.59 13.69
CA ASP A 73 0.74 2.54 13.13
C ASP A 73 0.45 3.80 12.30
N HIS A 74 0.74 4.97 12.87
CA HIS A 74 0.56 6.23 12.18
C HIS A 74 1.48 6.36 10.96
N TYR A 75 2.77 6.01 11.13
CA TYR A 75 3.72 6.07 10.05
C TYR A 75 3.24 5.17 8.91
N TYR A 76 2.92 3.89 9.16
CA TYR A 76 2.53 2.91 8.15
C TYR A 76 1.02 2.87 7.83
N ALA A 77 0.27 3.96 8.02
CA ALA A 77 -1.17 3.99 7.77
C ALA A 77 -1.59 3.48 6.38
N ASP A 78 -0.80 3.73 5.33
CA ASP A 78 -1.07 3.23 3.97
C ASP A 78 -0.94 1.70 3.82
N TYR A 79 -0.30 1.04 4.79
CA TYR A 79 -0.10 -0.41 4.86
C TYR A 79 -1.09 -1.08 5.83
N HIS A 80 -2.14 -0.37 6.24
CA HIS A 80 -3.18 -0.89 7.13
C HIS A 80 -3.73 -2.26 6.67
N PRO A 81 -3.97 -2.54 5.37
CA PRO A 81 -4.40 -3.86 4.94
C PRO A 81 -3.43 -4.98 5.35
N GLN A 82 -2.12 -4.76 5.24
CA GLN A 82 -1.09 -5.73 5.64
C GLN A 82 -0.92 -5.82 7.17
N MET A 83 -1.30 -4.77 7.90
CA MET A 83 -1.25 -4.75 9.36
C MET A 83 -2.38 -5.58 9.99
N VAL A 84 -3.58 -5.56 9.40
CA VAL A 84 -4.74 -6.31 9.89
C VAL A 84 -4.80 -7.74 9.36
N GLU A 85 -4.03 -8.06 8.34
CA GLU A 85 -3.90 -9.42 7.82
C GLU A 85 -3.25 -10.33 8.88
N ASP A 86 -3.75 -11.55 9.03
CA ASP A 86 -3.08 -12.58 9.84
C ASP A 86 -1.87 -13.13 9.08
N SER A 87 -0.83 -12.31 8.99
CA SER A 87 0.37 -12.56 8.23
C SER A 87 1.60 -12.01 8.94
N SER A 88 2.75 -12.64 8.70
CA SER A 88 4.04 -12.22 9.27
C SER A 88 4.73 -11.10 8.46
N LEU A 89 4.17 -10.72 7.31
CA LEU A 89 4.82 -9.78 6.38
C LEU A 89 5.08 -8.41 7.01
N PHE A 90 4.05 -7.82 7.63
CA PHE A 90 4.19 -6.51 8.25
C PHE A 90 5.15 -6.56 9.44
N VAL A 91 5.01 -7.57 10.30
CA VAL A 91 5.87 -7.78 11.46
C VAL A 91 7.35 -7.98 11.08
N THR A 92 7.60 -8.68 9.97
CA THR A 92 8.96 -8.83 9.43
C THR A 92 9.52 -7.49 8.97
N MET A 93 8.72 -6.67 8.28
CA MET A 93 9.12 -5.34 7.81
C MET A 93 9.47 -4.40 8.99
N ILE A 94 8.63 -4.34 10.02
CA ILE A 94 8.84 -3.46 11.18
C ILE A 94 10.01 -3.90 12.06
N SER A 95 10.41 -5.19 12.01
CA SER A 95 11.57 -5.69 12.75
C SER A 95 12.86 -4.95 12.39
N CYS A 96 12.98 -4.42 11.17
CA CYS A 96 14.11 -3.62 10.72
C CYS A 96 14.32 -2.32 11.52
N HIS A 97 13.29 -1.87 12.25
CA HIS A 97 13.32 -0.66 13.07
C HIS A 97 13.57 -0.95 14.56
N LEU A 98 13.93 -2.18 14.90
CA LEU A 98 14.34 -2.57 16.24
C LEU A 98 15.87 -2.52 16.37
N ARG A 99 16.38 -1.94 17.46
CA ARG A 99 17.80 -2.07 17.82
C ARG A 99 18.08 -3.41 18.49
N VAL A 100 19.35 -3.62 18.83
CA VAL A 100 19.89 -4.89 19.35
C VAL A 100 19.03 -5.48 20.47
N THR A 101 18.70 -4.71 21.51
CA THR A 101 17.96 -5.24 22.65
C THR A 101 16.52 -5.66 22.29
N PRO A 102 15.66 -4.81 21.68
CA PRO A 102 14.35 -5.25 21.22
C PRO A 102 14.39 -6.33 20.13
N MET A 103 15.43 -6.35 19.30
CA MET A 103 15.61 -7.38 18.27
C MET A 103 15.84 -8.77 18.90
N SER A 104 16.59 -8.87 20.00
CA SER A 104 16.75 -10.14 20.72
C SER A 104 15.41 -10.67 21.24
N TRP A 105 14.59 -9.80 21.83
CA TRP A 105 13.23 -10.13 22.24
C TRP A 105 12.36 -10.58 21.06
N PHE A 106 12.40 -9.83 19.95
CA PHE A 106 11.65 -10.16 18.75
C PHE A 106 11.99 -11.55 18.19
N ARG A 107 13.27 -11.94 18.25
CA ARG A 107 13.71 -13.29 17.85
C ARG A 107 13.14 -14.37 18.76
N GLN A 108 13.09 -14.12 20.07
CA GLN A 108 12.48 -15.04 21.02
C GLN A 108 10.97 -15.18 20.75
N PHE A 109 10.26 -14.06 20.65
CA PHE A 109 8.85 -14.03 20.24
C PHE A 109 8.61 -14.81 18.95
N SER A 110 9.48 -14.63 17.95
CA SER A 110 9.36 -15.31 16.67
C SER A 110 9.50 -16.83 16.82
N SER A 111 10.47 -17.28 17.62
CA SER A 111 10.68 -18.70 17.93
C SER A 111 9.52 -19.31 18.71
N GLU A 112 8.92 -18.57 19.64
CA GLU A 112 7.73 -19.00 20.38
C GLU A 112 6.53 -19.16 19.45
N CYS A 113 6.34 -18.24 18.51
CA CYS A 113 5.31 -18.36 17.48
C CYS A 113 5.53 -19.60 16.60
N ASP A 114 6.77 -19.84 16.15
CA ASP A 114 7.10 -21.00 15.32
C ASP A 114 6.85 -22.32 16.04
N SER A 115 7.28 -22.43 17.29
CA SER A 115 7.08 -23.64 18.10
C SER A 115 5.61 -23.91 18.46
N SER A 116 4.78 -22.86 18.56
CA SER A 116 3.35 -22.96 18.86
C SER A 116 2.46 -23.02 17.61
N GLY A 117 3.03 -22.94 16.40
CA GLY A 117 2.29 -22.88 15.14
C GLY A 117 1.42 -21.61 15.00
N ARG A 118 1.74 -20.55 15.73
CA ARG A 118 0.99 -19.28 15.73
C ARG A 118 1.57 -18.30 14.71
N THR A 119 0.69 -17.60 14.00
CA THR A 119 1.09 -16.51 13.10
C THR A 119 1.67 -15.33 13.89
N LYS A 120 2.80 -14.78 13.40
CA LYS A 120 3.42 -13.55 13.92
C LYS A 120 2.68 -12.32 13.39
N SER A 121 1.42 -12.13 13.73
CA SER A 121 0.63 -10.98 13.26
C SER A 121 0.96 -9.72 14.06
N TRP A 122 0.68 -8.56 13.46
CA TRP A 122 0.91 -7.26 14.10
C TRP A 122 0.10 -7.10 15.38
N ALA A 123 -1.18 -7.47 15.33
CA ALA A 123 -2.07 -7.46 16.49
C ALA A 123 -1.54 -8.35 17.63
N PHE A 124 -0.94 -9.50 17.30
CA PHE A 124 -0.37 -10.36 18.33
C PHE A 124 0.88 -9.75 18.97
N LEU A 125 1.75 -9.10 18.17
CA LEU A 125 2.92 -8.40 18.68
C LEU A 125 2.55 -7.25 19.62
N GLN A 126 1.55 -6.45 19.25
CA GLN A 126 1.02 -5.35 20.08
C GLN A 126 0.34 -5.86 21.35
N GLY A 127 -0.31 -7.02 21.29
CA GLY A 127 -1.00 -7.63 22.43
C GLY A 127 -0.08 -8.23 23.50
N ILE A 128 1.23 -8.28 23.27
CA ILE A 128 2.19 -8.76 24.26
C ILE A 128 2.47 -7.65 25.26
N ASN A 129 2.04 -7.84 26.50
CA ASN A 129 2.44 -7.01 27.63
C ASN A 129 3.96 -7.13 27.84
N ALA A 130 4.71 -6.16 27.32
CA ALA A 130 6.17 -6.06 27.49
C ALA A 130 6.71 -6.06 28.95
N PRO A 131 5.97 -5.65 30.01
CA PRO A 131 6.54 -5.58 31.37
C PRO A 131 6.95 -6.94 31.97
N ALA A 132 6.44 -8.06 31.45
CA ALA A 132 6.75 -9.39 31.99
C ALA A 132 8.09 -9.97 31.52
N LEU A 133 8.75 -9.34 30.52
CA LEU A 133 9.87 -9.96 29.80
C LEU A 133 11.22 -9.24 29.94
N PHE A 134 11.25 -8.04 30.53
CA PHE A 134 12.49 -7.30 30.79
C PHE A 134 13.02 -7.45 32.23
N THR A 135 12.44 -8.37 33.02
CA THR A 135 12.74 -8.57 34.44
C THR A 135 13.33 -9.94 34.77
N SER A 136 13.98 -10.61 33.81
CA SER A 136 14.78 -11.82 34.08
C SER A 136 16.26 -11.62 33.80
#